data_AF-A0ABD2QN56-F1
#
_entry.id   AF-A0ABD2QN56-F1
#
_cell.length_a   1.000
_cell.length_b   1.000
_cell.length_c   1.000
_cell.angle_alpha   90.00
_cell.angle_beta   90.00
_cell.angle_gamma   90.00
#
_symmetry.space_group_name_H-M   'P 1'
#
loop_
_entity.id
_entity.type
_entity.pdbx_description
1 polymer ?
#
loop_
_entity_poly.entity_id
_entity_poly.type
_entity_poly.pdbx_seq_one_letter_code
_entity_poly.pdbx_strand_id
1 'polypeptide(L)'
;MTQTEVQQHKLSLSEQKDCEIIEGLISSYFLIVRKNIQDSVPKAIMHFLVNHVKDNLQSELVSKLYKQEQYNDLLKESEHVAQRRKEAADMLKVT
;
A
#
# COMPACT_ATOMS: atom_id res chain seq x y z
N MET A 1 -41.79 -42.05 -3.45
CA MET A 1 -40.86 -42.35 -4.56
C MET A 1 -39.45 -42.05 -4.06
N THR A 2 -38.77 -43.13 -3.67
CA THR A 2 -37.33 -43.34 -3.41
C THR A 2 -36.46 -42.17 -2.93
N GLN A 3 -36.12 -42.21 -1.62
CA GLN A 3 -34.90 -41.59 -1.09
C GLN A 3 -33.69 -42.28 -1.74
N THR A 4 -32.85 -41.50 -2.41
CA THR A 4 -31.55 -41.96 -2.87
C THR A 4 -30.60 -41.92 -1.68
N GLU A 5 -30.46 -43.04 -0.97
CA GLU A 5 -29.41 -43.21 0.02
C GLU A 5 -28.06 -43.10 -0.70
N VAL A 6 -27.37 -41.97 -0.51
CA VAL A 6 -25.98 -41.81 -0.93
C VAL A 6 -25.17 -42.75 -0.05
N GLN A 7 -24.85 -43.95 -0.57
CA GLN A 7 -23.93 -44.86 0.10
C GLN A 7 -22.59 -44.13 0.31
N GLN A 8 -22.29 -43.78 1.56
CA GLN A 8 -20.94 -43.36 1.95
C GLN A 8 -20.02 -44.57 1.78
N HIS A 9 -19.27 -44.60 0.67
CA HIS A 9 -18.18 -45.55 0.51
C HIS A 9 -17.15 -45.29 1.60
N LYS A 10 -17.01 -46.23 2.54
CA LYS A 10 -16.04 -46.13 3.62
C LYS A 10 -14.66 -46.40 3.03
N LEU A 11 -13.80 -45.38 3.00
CA LEU A 11 -12.44 -45.48 2.50
C LEU A 11 -11.72 -46.66 3.17
N SER A 12 -11.02 -47.47 2.38
CA SER A 12 -10.15 -48.51 2.89
C SER A 12 -9.02 -47.91 3.73
N LEU A 13 -8.40 -48.71 4.60
CA LEU A 13 -7.28 -48.25 5.43
C LEU A 13 -6.11 -47.74 4.58
N SER A 14 -5.91 -48.29 3.37
CA SER A 14 -4.89 -47.80 2.45
C SER A 14 -5.24 -46.41 1.92
N GLU A 15 -6.48 -46.23 1.45
CA GLU A 15 -6.92 -44.94 0.90
C GLU A 15 -6.97 -43.84 1.96
N GLN A 16 -7.30 -44.17 3.21
CA GLN A 16 -7.21 -43.22 4.33
C GLN A 16 -5.78 -42.75 4.54
N LYS A 17 -4.81 -43.68 4.51
CA LYS A 17 -3.40 -43.36 4.69
C LYS A 17 -2.83 -42.55 3.54
N ASP A 18 -3.24 -42.86 2.30
CA ASP A 18 -2.87 -42.09 1.12
C ASP A 18 -3.45 -40.68 1.19
N CYS A 19 -4.68 -40.52 1.70
CA CYS A 19 -5.31 -39.22 1.89
C CYS A 19 -4.56 -38.37 2.94
N GLU A 20 -4.14 -38.96 4.07
CA GLU A 20 -3.32 -38.29 5.08
C GLU A 20 -1.96 -37.81 4.50
N ILE A 21 -1.34 -38.62 3.65
CA ILE A 21 -0.09 -38.24 2.98
C ILE A 21 -0.34 -37.04 2.04
N ILE A 22 -1.40 -37.09 1.24
CA ILE A 22 -1.76 -35.99 0.33
C ILE A 22 -2.04 -34.71 1.12
N GLU A 23 -2.76 -34.78 2.24
CA GLU A 23 -3.02 -33.63 3.11
C GLU A 23 -1.73 -33.02 3.66
N GLY A 24 -0.78 -33.87 4.08
CA GLY A 24 0.55 -33.44 4.52
C GLY A 24 1.33 -32.73 3.42
N LEU A 25 1.30 -33.26 2.19
CA LEU A 25 1.96 -32.66 1.03
C LEU A 25 1.37 -31.30 0.67
N ILE A 26 0.03 -31.19 0.64
CA ILE A 26 -0.67 -29.92 0.35
C ILE A 26 -0.32 -28.89 1.41
N SER A 27 -0.36 -29.26 2.69
CA SER A 27 -0.04 -28.37 3.81
C SER A 27 1.40 -27.87 3.72
N SER A 28 2.35 -28.77 3.45
CA SER A 28 3.77 -28.42 3.28
C SER A 28 3.98 -27.45 2.12
N TYR A 29 3.40 -27.75 0.95
CA TYR A 29 3.52 -26.89 -0.23
C TYR A 29 2.88 -25.51 0.00
N PHE A 30 1.70 -25.47 0.62
CA PHE A 30 1.02 -24.23 0.95
C PHE A 30 1.86 -23.33 1.85
N LEU A 31 2.53 -23.89 2.87
CA LEU A 31 3.40 -23.13 3.75
C LEU A 31 4.60 -22.52 3.03
N ILE A 32 5.20 -23.25 2.08
CA ILE A 32 6.30 -22.74 1.25
C ILE A 32 5.80 -21.57 0.38
N VAL A 33 4.68 -21.75 -0.32
CA VAL A 33 4.10 -20.70 -1.16
C VAL A 33 3.73 -19.47 -0.33
N ARG A 34 3.11 -19.66 0.84
CA ARG A 34 2.77 -18.56 1.76
C ARG A 34 4.00 -17.77 2.17
N LYS A 35 5.11 -18.45 2.51
CA LYS A 35 6.38 -17.80 2.86
C LYS A 35 6.94 -17.01 1.68
N ASN A 36 6.85 -17.55 0.47
CA ASN A 36 7.29 -16.84 -0.74
C ASN A 36 6.46 -15.58 -1.01
N ILE A 37 5.13 -15.65 -0.83
CA ILE A 37 4.23 -14.49 -0.99
C ILE A 37 4.55 -13.41 0.04
N GLN A 38 4.80 -13.81 1.30
CA GLN A 38 5.17 -12.87 2.37
C GLN A 38 6.43 -12.07 2.06
N ASP A 39 7.36 -12.62 1.27
CA ASP A 39 8.58 -11.95 0.87
C ASP A 39 8.43 -11.19 -0.46
N SER A 40 7.76 -11.78 -1.45
CA SER A 40 7.65 -11.20 -2.79
C SER A 40 6.74 -9.97 -2.84
N VAL A 41 5.64 -9.96 -2.08
CA VAL A 41 4.67 -8.86 -2.10
C VAL A 41 5.27 -7.56 -1.56
N PRO A 42 5.92 -7.52 -0.37
CA PRO A 42 6.58 -6.31 0.11
C PRO A 42 7.69 -5.84 -0.84
N LYS A 43 8.45 -6.75 -1.46
CA LYS A 43 9.48 -6.40 -2.44
C LYS A 43 8.88 -5.74 -3.69
N ALA A 44 7.75 -6.25 -4.18
CA ALA A 44 7.05 -5.65 -5.30
C ALA A 44 6.55 -4.24 -4.96
N ILE A 45 5.93 -4.05 -3.78
CA ILE A 45 5.47 -2.73 -3.32
C ILE A 45 6.66 -1.77 -3.18
N MET A 46 7.76 -2.22 -2.57
CA MET A 46 8.97 -1.41 -2.41
C MET A 46 9.51 -0.96 -3.77
N HIS A 47 9.62 -1.89 -4.73
CA HIS A 47 10.20 -1.60 -6.03
C HIS A 47 9.30 -0.71 -6.89
N PHE A 48 8.03 -1.07 -7.04
CA PHE A 48 7.13 -0.40 -7.98
C PHE A 48 6.52 0.88 -7.44
N LEU A 49 6.32 1.00 -6.13
CA LEU A 49 5.68 2.18 -5.53
C LEU A 49 6.67 3.03 -4.76
N VAL A 50 7.29 2.47 -3.72
CA VAL A 50 8.08 3.28 -2.77
C VAL A 50 9.31 3.88 -3.43
N ASN A 51 10.11 3.06 -4.10
CA ASN A 51 11.31 3.52 -4.81
C ASN A 51 10.95 4.42 -5.98
N HIS A 52 9.92 4.06 -6.75
CA HIS A 52 9.44 4.89 -7.85
C HIS A 52 9.04 6.29 -7.38
N VAL A 53 8.23 6.40 -6.33
CA VAL A 53 7.82 7.70 -5.78
C VAL A 53 9.04 8.44 -5.23
N LYS A 54 9.91 7.78 -4.46
CA LYS A 54 11.11 8.41 -3.89
C LYS A 54 11.99 9.06 -4.96
N ASP A 55 12.23 8.37 -6.06
CA ASP A 55 13.15 8.83 -7.11
C ASP A 55 12.51 9.91 -8.00
N ASN A 56 11.20 9.84 -8.23
CA ASN A 56 10.50 10.76 -9.14
C ASN A 56 9.88 11.97 -8.43
N LEU A 57 9.67 11.92 -7.11
CA LEU A 57 8.96 12.96 -6.36
C LEU A 57 9.60 14.34 -6.54
N GLN A 58 10.93 14.44 -6.47
CA GLN A 58 11.63 15.71 -6.59
C GLN A 58 11.41 16.33 -7.97
N SER A 59 11.60 15.54 -9.03
CA SER A 59 11.41 15.98 -10.42
C SER A 59 9.97 16.39 -10.71
N GLU A 60 9.00 15.61 -10.21
CA GLU A 60 7.58 15.94 -10.34
C GLU A 60 7.22 17.21 -9.57
N LEU A 61 7.66 17.36 -8.32
CA LEU A 61 7.40 18.58 -7.54
C LEU A 61 7.99 19.81 -8.21
N VAL A 62 9.20 19.72 -8.76
CA VAL A 62 9.78 20.84 -9.54
C VAL A 62 8.92 21.13 -10.77
N SER A 63 8.58 20.12 -11.57
CA SER A 63 7.74 20.29 -12.77
C SER A 63 6.38 20.90 -12.47
N LYS A 64 5.75 20.51 -11.35
CA LYS A 64 4.40 20.96 -10.98
C LYS A 64 4.41 22.33 -10.30
N LEU A 65 5.36 22.59 -9.40
CA LEU A 65 5.40 23.81 -8.58
C LEU A 65 6.16 24.95 -9.26
N TYR A 66 7.15 24.70 -10.12
CA TYR A 66 7.91 25.73 -10.83
C TYR A 66 7.21 26.23 -12.10
N LYS A 67 5.89 26.47 -12.00
CA LYS A 67 5.10 27.08 -13.08
C LYS A 67 4.91 28.55 -12.77
N GLN A 68 5.56 29.43 -13.53
CA GLN A 68 5.53 30.88 -13.27
C GLN A 68 4.11 31.45 -13.20
N GLU A 69 3.20 30.90 -14.00
CA GLU A 69 1.78 31.27 -14.02
C GLU A 69 1.07 31.06 -12.67
N GLN A 70 1.55 30.13 -11.84
CA GLN A 70 0.94 29.75 -10.56
C GLN A 70 1.62 30.38 -9.34
N TYR A 71 2.73 31.11 -9.53
CA TYR A 71 3.51 31.67 -8.41
C TYR A 71 2.72 32.67 -7.58
N ASN A 72 1.89 33.50 -8.21
CA ASN A 72 1.10 34.50 -7.50
C ASN A 72 0.11 33.87 -6.51
N ASP A 73 -0.39 32.67 -6.82
CA ASP A 73 -1.33 31.94 -5.95
C ASP A 73 -0.60 31.03 -4.97
N LEU A 74 0.41 30.27 -5.43
CA LEU A 74 1.16 29.32 -4.60
C LEU A 74 2.04 30.00 -3.54
N LEU A 75 2.58 31.18 -3.84
CA LEU A 75 3.45 31.96 -2.95
C LEU A 75 2.70 33.07 -2.21
N LYS A 76 1.36 33.10 -2.30
CA LYS A 76 0.55 34.08 -1.60
C LYS A 76 0.68 33.87 -0.08
N GLU A 77 1.08 34.93 0.63
CA GLU A 77 1.07 34.91 2.09
C GLU A 77 -0.36 34.74 2.62
N SER A 78 -0.51 34.04 3.75
CA SER A 78 -1.83 33.93 4.39
C SER A 78 -2.25 35.29 4.97
N GLU A 79 -3.54 35.60 4.92
CA GLU A 79 -4.07 36.90 5.37
C GLU A 79 -3.70 37.21 6.82
N HIS A 80 -3.71 36.20 7.69
CA HIS A 80 -3.33 36.35 9.08
C HIS A 80 -1.84 36.73 9.26
N VAL A 81 -0.95 36.19 8.44
CA VAL A 81 0.48 36.55 8.47
C VAL A 81 0.68 37.97 7.90
N ALA A 82 -0.02 38.31 6.82
CA ALA A 82 0.02 39.66 6.24
C ALA A 82 -0.43 40.73 7.25
N GLN A 83 -1.52 40.45 7.98
CA GLN A 83 -2.07 41.33 9.01
C GLN A 83 -1.07 41.53 10.16
N ARG A 84 -0.49 40.44 10.69
CA ARG A 84 0.52 40.53 11.75
C ARG A 84 1.77 41.30 11.32
N ARG A 85 2.21 41.12 10.07
CA ARG A 85 3.34 41.87 9.50
C ARG A 85 3.03 43.36 9.43
N LYS A 86 1.81 43.73 9.03
CA LYS A 86 1.36 45.12 8.97
C LYS A 86 1.33 45.76 10.36
N GLU A 87 0.74 45.08 11.34
CA GLU A 87 0.69 45.56 12.73
C GLU A 87 2.08 45.77 13.33
N ALA A 88 3.01 44.83 13.10
CA ALA A 88 4.40 44.97 13.55
C ALA A 88 5.12 46.15 12.87
N ALA A 89 4.90 46.34 11.57
CA ALA A 89 5.46 47.46 10.83
C ALA A 89 4.88 48.81 11.30
N ASP A 90 3.60 48.85 11.64
CA ASP A 90 2.94 50.06 12.14
C ASP A 90 3.44 50.41 13.55
N MET A 91 3.65 49.41 14.44
CA MET A 91 4.27 49.63 15.75
C MET A 91 5.69 50.22 15.65
N LEU A 92 6.49 49.73 14.68
CA LEU A 92 7.85 50.22 14.44
C LEU A 92 7.89 51.65 13.88
N LYS A 93 6.85 52.09 13.15
CA LYS A 93 6.77 53.45 12.59
C LYS A 93 6.27 54.50 13.58
N VAL A 94 5.55 54.05 14.62
CA VAL A 94 5.01 54.91 15.68
C VAL A 94 6.03 55.14 16.81
N THR A 95 7.12 54.36 16.82
CA THR A 95 8.28 54.52 17.73
C THR A 95 9.33 55.40 17.07
#